data_AF-A0A4R5KXX2-F1
#
_entry.id   AF-A0A4R5KXX2-F1
#
_cell.length_a   1.000
_cell.length_b   1.000
_cell.length_c   1.000
_cell.angle_alpha   90.00
_cell.angle_beta   90.00
_cell.angle_gamma   90.00
#
_symmetry.space_group_name_H-M   'P 1'
#
loop_
_entity.id
_entity.type
_entity.pdbx_description
1 polymer ?
#
loop_
_entity_poly.entity_id
_entity_poly.type
_entity_poly.pdbx_seq_one_letter_code
_entity_poly.pdbx_strand_id
1 'polypeptide(L)'
;MSTGEALRKSAGLLERSEIAMVGSNDQDGYPNIKAMFKIEAEGINNIWFSTNTSSKRVSQFRSDPRACVYFYDHERFSGLLLVGDIEVVTDSACKQRLWRQGWEAYYPQGVTDPEYCALQFAARWGNYYHGLQNVSFDL
;
A
#
# COMPACT_ATOMS: atom_id res chain seq x y z
N MET A 1 -24.59 -3.71 5.56
CA MET A 1 -23.76 -2.49 5.52
C MET A 1 -23.94 -1.85 4.15
N SER A 2 -24.14 -0.54 4.05
CA SER A 2 -24.25 0.15 2.75
C SER A 2 -22.87 0.47 2.18
N THR A 3 -22.78 0.76 0.87
CA THR A 3 -21.53 1.22 0.22
C THR A 3 -20.95 2.46 0.89
N GLY A 4 -21.79 3.46 1.21
CA GLY A 4 -21.33 4.67 1.90
C GLY A 4 -20.80 4.39 3.31
N GLU A 5 -21.42 3.46 4.04
CA GLU A 5 -20.92 3.03 5.35
C GLU A 5 -19.59 2.28 5.22
N ALA A 6 -19.45 1.41 4.22
CA ALA A 6 -18.22 0.67 3.93
C ALA A 6 -17.06 1.60 3.59
N LEU A 7 -17.28 2.62 2.73
CA LEU A 7 -16.27 3.62 2.38
C LEU A 7 -15.80 4.41 3.60
N ARG A 8 -16.73 4.89 4.44
CA ARG A 8 -16.39 5.61 5.67
C ARG A 8 -15.59 4.74 6.65
N LYS A 9 -15.98 3.47 6.82
CA LYS A 9 -15.23 2.54 7.69
C LYS A 9 -13.87 2.18 7.12
N SER A 10 -13.77 2.06 5.79
CA SER A 10 -12.51 1.80 5.08
C SER A 10 -11.52 2.94 5.27
N ALA A 11 -11.95 4.18 5.08
CA ALA A 11 -11.12 5.37 5.32
C ALA A 11 -10.63 5.41 6.78
N GLY A 12 -11.52 5.21 7.74
CA GLY A 12 -11.13 5.18 9.15
C GLY A 12 -10.17 4.04 9.48
N LEU A 13 -10.31 2.86 8.85
CA LEU A 13 -9.36 1.74 9.00
C LEU A 13 -8.00 2.10 8.41
N LEU A 14 -7.98 2.61 7.19
CA LEU A 14 -6.75 3.02 6.55
C LEU A 14 -6.01 4.08 7.37
N GLU A 15 -6.70 5.11 7.90
CA GLU A 15 -6.10 6.20 8.68
C GLU A 15 -5.27 5.69 9.85
N ARG A 16 -5.81 4.74 10.63
CA ARG A 16 -5.16 4.18 11.82
C ARG A 16 -4.19 3.04 11.55
N SER A 17 -4.11 2.52 10.32
CA SER A 17 -3.18 1.45 9.97
C SER A 17 -1.82 1.98 9.54
N GLU A 18 -0.75 1.58 10.21
CA GLU A 18 0.63 1.94 9.83
C GLU A 18 1.26 0.94 8.85
N ILE A 19 0.79 -0.30 8.87
CA ILE A 19 1.31 -1.41 8.06
C ILE A 19 0.19 -1.97 7.21
N ALA A 20 0.50 -2.28 5.95
CA ALA A 20 -0.36 -3.01 5.05
C ALA A 20 0.30 -4.30 4.58
N MET A 21 -0.50 -5.30 4.26
CA MET A 21 -0.05 -6.50 3.55
C MET A 21 -0.20 -6.25 2.06
N VAL A 22 0.92 -6.18 1.34
CA VAL A 22 0.93 -5.85 -0.09
C VAL A 22 1.18 -7.12 -0.90
N GLY A 23 0.22 -7.43 -1.76
CA GLY A 23 0.25 -8.53 -2.72
C GLY A 23 0.91 -8.11 -4.03
N SER A 24 1.70 -9.02 -4.60
CA SER A 24 2.39 -8.89 -5.89
C SER A 24 2.39 -10.23 -6.61
N ASN A 25 2.51 -10.25 -7.94
CA ASN A 25 2.71 -11.48 -8.70
C ASN A 25 4.19 -11.64 -9.02
N ASP A 26 4.77 -12.82 -8.78
CA ASP A 26 6.11 -13.12 -9.24
C ASP A 26 6.15 -13.58 -10.70
N GLN A 27 7.37 -13.81 -11.21
CA GLN A 27 7.61 -14.17 -12.61
C GLN A 27 7.03 -15.53 -13.00
N ASP A 28 6.80 -16.41 -12.02
CA ASP A 28 6.19 -17.73 -12.19
C ASP A 28 4.66 -17.67 -12.03
N GLY A 29 4.12 -16.47 -11.78
CA GLY A 29 2.68 -16.22 -11.60
C GLY A 29 2.16 -16.52 -10.19
N TYR A 30 3.04 -16.79 -9.21
CA TYR A 30 2.60 -16.99 -7.83
C TYR A 30 2.35 -15.65 -7.13
N PRO A 31 1.27 -15.55 -6.33
CA PRO A 31 1.07 -14.40 -5.47
C PRO A 31 2.09 -14.42 -4.34
N ASN A 32 2.64 -13.26 -4.01
CA ASN A 32 3.55 -13.05 -2.89
C ASN A 32 3.01 -11.91 -2.03
N ILE A 33 3.13 -12.03 -0.70
CA ILE A 33 2.70 -11.02 0.25
C ILE A 33 3.90 -10.50 1.04
N LYS A 34 3.99 -9.18 1.20
CA LYS A 34 4.97 -8.54 2.08
C LYS A 34 4.30 -7.46 2.93
N ALA A 35 4.62 -7.43 4.22
CA ALA A 35 4.25 -6.31 5.08
C ALA A 35 5.05 -5.06 4.68
N MET A 36 4.36 -3.93 4.50
CA MET A 36 4.97 -2.65 4.10
C MET A 36 4.41 -1.50 4.93
N PHE A 37 5.27 -0.53 5.26
CA PHE A 37 4.85 0.68 5.97
C PHE A 37 4.08 1.62 5.04
N LYS A 38 2.89 2.02 5.48
CA LYS A 38 2.09 3.09 4.87
C LYS A 38 2.67 4.44 5.31
N ILE A 39 3.20 5.21 4.36
CA ILE A 39 3.81 6.53 4.62
C ILE A 39 2.75 7.62 4.66
N GLU A 40 1.86 7.58 3.67
CA GLU A 40 0.85 8.59 3.37
C GLU A 40 -0.25 7.95 2.54
N ALA A 41 -1.45 8.54 2.55
CA ALA A 41 -2.53 8.18 1.66
C ALA A 41 -3.44 9.37 1.38
N GLU A 42 -4.03 9.38 0.19
CA GLU A 42 -5.12 10.29 -0.20
C GLU A 42 -6.41 9.48 -0.25
N GLY A 43 -7.11 9.46 0.87
CA GLY A 43 -8.25 8.56 1.08
C GLY A 43 -7.83 7.10 0.92
N ILE A 44 -8.68 6.31 0.27
CA ILE A 44 -8.40 4.91 -0.07
C ILE A 44 -8.00 4.72 -1.54
N ASN A 45 -7.83 5.83 -2.28
CA ASN A 45 -7.56 5.83 -3.71
C ASN A 45 -6.06 5.74 -3.98
N ASN A 46 -5.26 6.61 -3.34
CA ASN A 46 -3.81 6.61 -3.50
C ASN A 46 -3.13 6.32 -2.17
N ILE A 47 -2.20 5.37 -2.15
CA ILE A 47 -1.48 4.97 -0.93
C ILE A 47 0.01 4.88 -1.25
N TRP A 48 0.84 5.52 -0.43
CA TRP A 48 2.28 5.48 -0.60
C TRP A 48 2.94 4.58 0.45
N PHE A 49 3.87 3.76 -0.02
CA PHE A 49 4.67 2.85 0.79
C PHE A 49 6.16 3.10 0.59
N SER A 50 6.98 2.77 1.59
CA SER A 50 8.44 2.73 1.42
C SER A 50 8.93 1.29 1.29
N THR A 51 9.95 1.10 0.46
CA THR A 51 10.71 -0.14 0.40
C THR A 51 12.11 0.10 -0.14
N ASN A 52 12.93 -0.95 -0.15
CA ASN A 52 14.28 -0.86 -0.72
C ASN A 52 14.22 -1.08 -2.23
N THR A 53 14.97 -0.27 -2.99
CA THR A 53 15.10 -0.39 -4.46
C THR A 53 15.58 -1.78 -4.88
N SER A 54 16.52 -2.38 -4.13
CA SER A 54 17.01 -3.74 -4.37
C SER A 54 16.04 -4.87 -4.01
N SER A 55 14.86 -4.55 -3.48
CA SER A 55 13.90 -5.60 -3.13
C SER A 55 13.38 -6.29 -4.39
N LYS A 56 13.18 -7.61 -4.31
CA LYS A 56 12.50 -8.38 -5.36
C LYS A 56 11.13 -7.81 -5.75
N ARG A 57 10.54 -6.92 -4.92
CA ARG A 57 9.23 -6.29 -5.17
C ARG A 57 9.30 -5.22 -6.24
N VAL A 58 10.39 -4.47 -6.33
CA VAL A 58 10.53 -3.41 -7.33
C VAL A 58 10.60 -3.99 -8.73
N SER A 59 11.36 -5.09 -8.93
CA SER A 59 11.32 -5.83 -10.19
C SER A 59 9.95 -6.47 -10.45
N GLN A 60 9.32 -6.98 -9.38
CA GLN A 60 7.89 -7.31 -9.24
C GLN A 60 7.00 -6.36 -10.03
N PHE A 61 6.80 -5.18 -9.44
CA PHE A 61 5.86 -4.17 -9.89
C PHE A 61 6.25 -3.51 -11.20
N ARG A 62 7.54 -3.47 -11.56
CA ARG A 62 7.96 -3.01 -12.90
C ARG A 62 7.53 -3.98 -14.00
N SER A 63 7.49 -5.29 -13.71
CA SER A 63 7.10 -6.31 -14.68
C SER A 63 5.58 -6.52 -14.74
N ASP A 64 4.92 -6.50 -13.58
CA ASP A 64 3.47 -6.61 -13.46
C ASP A 64 3.00 -5.66 -12.34
N PRO A 65 2.37 -4.52 -12.68
CA PRO A 65 1.98 -3.53 -11.68
C PRO A 65 0.75 -3.98 -10.88
N ARG A 66 0.03 -5.02 -11.29
CA ARG A 66 -1.20 -5.48 -10.63
C ARG A 66 -0.89 -5.91 -9.20
N ALA A 67 -1.61 -5.34 -8.25
CA ALA A 67 -1.37 -5.53 -6.83
C ALA A 67 -2.69 -5.57 -6.05
N CYS A 68 -2.58 -6.04 -4.82
CA CYS A 68 -3.60 -5.81 -3.80
C CYS A 68 -2.96 -5.31 -2.51
N VAL A 69 -3.74 -4.56 -1.73
CA VAL A 69 -3.33 -4.05 -0.42
C VAL A 69 -4.39 -4.47 0.57
N TYR A 70 -3.97 -5.13 1.64
CA TYR A 70 -4.86 -5.57 2.71
C TYR A 70 -4.50 -4.91 4.04
N PHE A 71 -5.49 -4.26 4.64
CA PHE A 71 -5.43 -3.73 6.00
C PHE A 71 -6.27 -4.59 6.93
N TYR A 72 -5.75 -4.88 8.12
CA TYR A 72 -6.41 -5.70 9.12
C TYR A 72 -6.38 -5.01 10.49
N ASP A 73 -7.55 -4.92 11.12
CA ASP A 73 -7.71 -4.48 12.50
C ASP A 73 -8.13 -5.69 13.32
N HIS A 74 -7.18 -6.19 14.12
CA HIS A 74 -7.37 -7.38 14.95
C HIS A 74 -8.39 -7.16 16.06
N GLU A 75 -8.37 -5.99 16.71
CA GLU A 75 -9.25 -5.67 17.83
C GLU A 75 -10.73 -5.66 17.42
N ARG A 76 -11.02 -5.09 16.25
CA ARG A 76 -12.39 -5.01 15.72
C ARG A 76 -12.76 -6.15 14.79
N PHE A 77 -11.82 -7.05 14.50
CA PHE A 77 -11.93 -8.09 13.49
C PHE A 77 -12.53 -7.53 12.18
N SER A 78 -11.88 -6.50 11.63
CA SER A 78 -12.28 -5.86 10.37
C SER A 78 -11.14 -5.82 9.38
N GLY A 79 -11.47 -5.90 8.10
CA GLY A 79 -10.49 -5.93 7.01
C GLY A 79 -10.89 -4.99 5.88
N LEU A 80 -9.89 -4.52 5.14
CA LEU A 80 -10.06 -3.79 3.90
C LEU A 80 -9.10 -4.38 2.87
N LEU A 81 -9.66 -5.00 1.83
CA LEU A 81 -8.95 -5.33 0.61
C LEU A 81 -9.12 -4.18 -0.38
N LEU A 82 -8.03 -3.71 -0.96
CA LEU A 82 -8.01 -2.85 -2.14
C LEU A 82 -7.27 -3.57 -3.26
N VAL A 83 -7.77 -3.47 -4.47
CA VAL A 83 -7.14 -4.03 -5.66
C VAL A 83 -6.89 -2.92 -6.67
N GLY A 84 -5.72 -2.92 -7.27
CA GLY A 84 -5.27 -1.83 -8.12
C GLY A 84 -3.88 -2.07 -8.68
N ASP A 85 -3.14 -0.99 -8.93
CA ASP A 85 -1.81 -1.04 -9.50
C ASP A 85 -0.80 -0.35 -8.59
N ILE A 86 0.44 -0.86 -8.57
CA ILE A 86 1.58 -0.20 -7.93
C ILE A 86 2.56 0.29 -8.97
N GLU A 87 2.98 1.53 -8.82
CA GLU A 87 4.07 2.13 -9.57
C GLU A 87 5.27 2.44 -8.66
N VAL A 88 6.46 2.34 -9.24
CA VAL A 88 7.72 2.72 -8.59
C VAL A 88 7.93 4.22 -8.77
N VAL A 89 7.89 4.96 -7.67
CA VAL A 89 8.03 6.42 -7.69
C VAL A 89 9.50 6.77 -7.94
N THR A 90 9.76 7.45 -9.07
CA THR A 90 11.09 7.95 -9.45
C THR A 90 11.22 9.47 -9.32
N ASP A 91 10.10 10.17 -9.14
CA ASP A 91 10.07 11.61 -8.96
C ASP A 91 10.73 12.05 -7.65
N SER A 92 11.72 12.94 -7.77
CA SER A 92 12.48 13.46 -6.63
C SER A 92 11.60 14.27 -5.67
N ALA A 93 10.61 15.00 -6.17
CA ALA A 93 9.74 15.80 -5.33
C ALA A 93 8.86 14.92 -4.43
N CYS A 94 8.29 13.86 -4.99
CA CYS A 94 7.53 12.85 -4.26
C CYS A 94 8.41 12.11 -3.23
N LYS A 95 9.61 11.66 -3.62
CA LYS A 95 10.58 11.07 -2.69
C LYS A 95 10.92 12.01 -1.53
N GLN A 96 11.11 13.29 -1.79
CA GLN A 96 11.40 14.27 -0.75
C GLN A 96 10.21 14.50 0.19
N ARG A 97 8.98 14.57 -0.35
CA ARG A 97 7.74 14.69 0.42
C ARG A 97 7.51 13.50 1.36
N LEU A 98 7.84 12.29 0.90
CA LEU A 98 7.61 11.05 1.63
C LEU A 98 8.73 10.71 2.62
N TRP A 99 9.84 11.45 2.61
CA TRP A 99 10.94 11.24 3.54
C TRP A 99 10.51 11.49 5.00
N ARG A 100 10.98 10.64 5.91
CA ARG A 100 10.73 10.76 7.35
C ARG A 100 12.05 10.79 8.10
N GLN A 101 12.14 11.63 9.12
CA GLN A 101 13.29 11.70 10.01
C GLN A 101 13.58 10.31 10.63
N GLY A 102 14.85 9.92 10.67
CA GLY A 102 15.31 8.63 11.19
C GLY A 102 15.48 7.57 10.11
N TRP A 103 15.03 7.83 8.88
CA TRP A 103 15.26 6.92 7.75
C TRP A 103 16.71 6.89 7.26
N GLU A 104 17.54 7.83 7.71
CA GLU A 104 18.99 7.83 7.49
C GLU A 104 19.66 6.54 8.01
N ALA A 105 19.05 5.88 9.01
CA ALA A 105 19.51 4.59 9.52
C ALA A 105 19.40 3.45 8.47
N TYR A 106 18.46 3.57 7.52
CA TYR A 106 18.25 2.62 6.44
C TYR A 106 18.83 3.11 5.10
N TYR A 107 18.85 4.43 4.89
CA TYR A 107 19.32 5.07 3.66
C TYR A 107 20.31 6.19 4.01
N PRO A 108 21.61 5.86 4.19
CA PRO A 108 22.62 6.80 4.68
C PRO A 108 22.83 8.03 3.79
N GLN A 109 22.49 7.94 2.49
CA GLN A 109 22.56 9.08 1.56
C GLN A 109 21.26 9.91 1.51
N GLY A 110 20.34 9.68 2.45
CA GLY A 110 19.10 10.44 2.59
C GLY A 110 18.12 10.22 1.42
N VAL A 111 17.40 11.28 1.06
CA VAL A 111 16.40 11.26 -0.04
C VAL A 111 17.01 10.86 -1.39
N THR A 112 18.29 11.15 -1.60
CA THR A 112 19.03 10.82 -2.83
C THR A 112 19.62 9.41 -2.82
N ASP A 113 19.45 8.65 -1.75
CA ASP A 113 19.96 7.28 -1.67
C ASP A 113 19.38 6.42 -2.79
N PRO A 114 20.21 5.70 -3.56
CA PRO A 114 19.73 4.83 -4.64
C PRO A 114 18.88 3.67 -4.13
N GLU A 115 19.03 3.27 -2.87
CA GLU A 115 18.23 2.22 -2.24
C GLU A 115 16.91 2.73 -1.66
N TYR A 116 16.73 4.05 -1.54
CA TYR A 116 15.48 4.63 -1.13
C TYR A 116 14.46 4.62 -2.28
N CYS A 117 13.44 3.75 -2.16
CA CYS A 117 12.34 3.64 -3.10
C CYS A 117 11.01 3.93 -2.41
N ALA A 118 10.18 4.76 -3.06
CA ALA A 118 8.78 4.90 -2.72
C ALA A 118 7.94 4.16 -3.76
N LEU A 119 6.81 3.60 -3.32
CA LEU A 119 5.80 2.99 -4.17
C LEU A 119 4.51 3.77 -4.03
N GLN A 120 3.78 3.94 -5.14
CA GLN A 120 2.44 4.48 -5.14
C GLN A 120 1.47 3.40 -5.59
N PHE A 121 0.49 3.10 -4.75
CA PHE A 121 -0.64 2.24 -5.08
C PHE A 121 -1.84 3.09 -5.47
N ALA A 122 -2.43 2.81 -6.62
CA ALA A 122 -3.68 3.39 -7.09
C ALA A 122 -4.77 2.31 -7.07
N ALA A 123 -5.73 2.45 -6.16
CA ALA A 123 -6.84 1.52 -6.00
C ALA A 123 -7.87 1.69 -7.14
N ARG A 124 -8.42 0.56 -7.60
CA ARG A 124 -9.49 0.51 -8.61
C ARG A 124 -10.84 0.11 -7.99
N TRP A 125 -10.79 -0.83 -7.05
CA TRP A 125 -11.96 -1.27 -6.28
C TRP A 125 -11.52 -1.80 -4.92
N GLY A 126 -12.48 -1.92 -4.02
CA GLY A 126 -12.23 -2.42 -2.67
C GLY A 126 -13.32 -3.36 -2.17
N ASN A 127 -12.99 -4.07 -1.09
CA ASN A 127 -13.92 -4.90 -0.34
C ASN A 127 -13.65 -4.73 1.15
N TYR A 128 -14.68 -4.29 1.88
CA TYR A 128 -14.60 -4.09 3.33
C TYR A 128 -15.28 -5.24 4.07
N TYR A 129 -14.58 -5.82 5.04
CA TYR A 129 -15.00 -6.98 5.83
C TYR A 129 -15.24 -6.58 7.28
N HIS A 130 -16.40 -6.93 7.83
CA HIS A 130 -16.68 -6.79 9.26
C HIS A 130 -17.92 -7.60 9.66
N GLY A 131 -17.90 -8.23 10.84
CA GLY A 131 -19.07 -8.95 11.37
C GLY A 131 -19.55 -10.09 10.48
N LEU A 132 -18.60 -10.85 9.89
CA LEU A 132 -18.85 -11.94 8.93
C LEU A 132 -19.58 -11.51 7.64
N GLN A 133 -19.68 -10.21 7.39
CA GLN A 133 -20.24 -9.63 6.16
C GLN A 133 -19.15 -8.88 5.41
N ASN A 134 -19.40 -8.66 4.12
CA ASN A 134 -18.55 -7.81 3.31
C ASN A 134 -19.33 -6.98 2.29
N VAL A 135 -18.72 -5.88 1.85
CA VAL A 135 -19.26 -4.99 0.82
C VAL A 135 -18.15 -4.65 -0.17
N SER A 136 -18.35 -4.99 -1.44
CA SER A 136 -17.50 -4.52 -2.54
C SER A 136 -17.94 -3.14 -3.03
N PHE A 137 -16.98 -2.35 -3.51
CA PHE A 137 -17.22 -1.02 -4.08
C PHE A 137 -16.15 -0.68 -5.13
N ASP A 138 -16.56 0.08 -6.14
CA ASP A 138 -15.66 0.70 -7.14
C ASP A 138 -15.19 2.08 -6.65
N LEU A 139 -14.07 2.58 -7.20
CA LEU A 139 -13.44 3.85 -6.85
C LEU A 139 -13.27 4.78 -8.07
#